data_AF-A0A368G284-F1
#
_entry.id   AF-A0A368G284-F1
#
_cell.length_a   1.000
_cell.length_b   1.000
_cell.length_c   1.000
_cell.angle_alpha   90.00
_cell.angle_beta   90.00
_cell.angle_gamma   90.00
#
_symmetry.space_group_name_H-M   'P 1'
#
loop_
_entity.id
_entity.type
_entity.pdbx_description
1 polymer ?
#
loop_
_entity_poly.entity_id
_entity_poly.type
_entity_poly.pdbx_seq_one_letter_code
_entity_poly.pdbx_strand_id
1 'polypeptide(L)'
;MAVVDEPLKYSSAENRCIFYGGSPVSIHSKEKNAEVTGQLNCNTNSNDEENCAWIGMMYNKKKKWHWTDGTEKNYTNWVGEEPSNMDDDPRTCVAL
;
A
#
# COMPACT_ATOMS: atom_id res chain seq x y z
N MET A 1 3.49 15.34 0.00
CA MET A 1 2.97 14.04 -0.50
C MET A 1 1.97 14.35 -1.60
N ALA A 2 1.98 13.60 -2.70
CA ALA A 2 1.05 13.78 -3.82
C ALA A 2 0.27 12.48 -4.03
N VAL A 3 -1.00 12.60 -4.39
CA VAL A 3 -1.90 11.47 -4.64
C VAL A 3 -2.26 11.48 -6.12
N VAL A 4 -2.21 10.31 -6.76
CA VAL A 4 -2.69 10.13 -8.13
C VAL A 4 -4.16 9.74 -8.06
N ASP A 5 -5.05 10.64 -8.47
CA ASP A 5 -6.52 10.49 -8.41
C ASP A 5 -7.11 9.71 -9.61
N GLU A 6 -6.33 8.79 -10.17
CA GLU A 6 -6.76 7.95 -11.31
C GLU A 6 -6.86 6.49 -10.85
N PRO A 7 -7.98 5.80 -11.12
CA PRO A 7 -8.11 4.39 -10.79
C PRO A 7 -7.19 3.56 -11.68
N LEU A 8 -6.05 3.16 -11.13
CA LEU A 8 -5.01 2.40 -11.81
C LEU A 8 -4.82 1.05 -11.14
N LYS A 9 -4.34 0.05 -11.90
CA LYS A 9 -3.77 -1.17 -11.32
C LYS A 9 -2.46 -0.83 -10.61
N TYR A 10 -2.07 -1.60 -9.59
CA TYR A 10 -0.82 -1.38 -8.84
C TYR A 10 0.40 -1.11 -9.72
N SER A 11 0.66 -1.96 -10.71
CA SER A 11 1.83 -1.80 -11.61
C SER A 11 1.77 -0.50 -12.43
N SER A 12 0.57 -0.04 -12.79
CA SER A 12 0.39 1.24 -13.46
C SER A 12 0.53 2.41 -12.49
N ALA A 13 0.02 2.29 -11.26
CA ALA A 13 0.16 3.30 -10.22
C ALA A 13 1.63 3.49 -9.80
N GLU A 14 2.37 2.39 -9.64
CA GLU A 14 3.80 2.39 -9.38
C GLU A 14 4.56 3.12 -10.50
N ASN A 15 4.35 2.71 -11.75
CA ASN A 15 4.97 3.37 -12.90
C ASN A 15 4.58 4.86 -12.98
N ARG A 16 3.36 5.22 -12.60
CA ARG A 16 2.93 6.62 -12.57
C ARG A 16 3.68 7.43 -11.51
N CYS A 17 3.84 6.88 -10.29
CA CYS A 17 4.65 7.50 -9.24
C CYS A 17 6.10 7.69 -9.70
N ILE A 18 6.69 6.65 -10.32
CA ILE A 18 8.05 6.68 -10.88
C ILE A 18 8.18 7.70 -12.01
N PHE A 19 7.18 7.78 -12.90
CA PHE A 19 7.15 8.74 -14.00
C PHE A 19 7.19 10.19 -13.51
N TYR A 20 6.55 10.48 -12.38
CA TYR A 20 6.62 11.80 -11.73
C TYR A 20 7.88 12.00 -10.86
N GLY A 21 8.85 11.07 -10.91
CA GLY A 21 10.10 11.15 -10.16
C GLY A 21 9.98 10.76 -8.68
N GLY A 22 8.89 10.09 -8.29
CA GLY A 22 8.67 9.59 -6.94
C GLY A 22 8.62 8.05 -6.87
N SER A 23 8.21 7.54 -5.72
CA SER A 23 7.89 6.12 -5.52
C SER A 23 6.60 6.01 -4.72
N PRO A 24 5.89 4.88 -4.81
CA PRO A 24 4.83 4.58 -3.85
C PRO A 24 5.32 4.72 -2.40
N VAL A 25 4.45 5.21 -1.52
CA VAL A 25 4.82 5.52 -0.12
C VAL A 25 5.08 4.24 0.68
N SER A 26 6.16 4.23 1.44
CA SER A 26 6.42 3.26 2.50
C SER A 26 5.95 3.79 3.86
N ILE A 27 5.44 2.89 4.70
CA ILE A 27 4.88 3.24 6.02
C ILE A 27 5.66 2.50 7.10
N HIS A 28 6.30 3.26 7.96
CA HIS A 28 7.20 2.74 9.01
C HIS A 28 6.73 3.02 10.43
N SER A 29 5.59 3.69 10.58
CA SER A 29 5.03 4.03 11.89
C SER A 29 3.53 4.25 11.83
N LYS A 30 2.89 4.15 13.00
CA LYS A 30 1.46 4.42 13.16
C LYS A 30 1.12 5.87 12.86
N GLU A 31 2.00 6.80 13.20
CA GLU A 31 1.83 8.23 12.92
C GLU A 31 1.84 8.49 11.42
N LYS A 32 2.77 7.85 10.69
CA LYS A 32 2.81 7.97 9.22
C LYS A 32 1.57 7.34 8.58
N ASN A 33 1.13 6.20 9.11
CA ASN A 33 -0.10 5.54 8.68
C ASN A 33 -1.31 6.48 8.83
N ALA A 34 -1.48 7.07 10.02
CA ALA A 34 -2.59 7.99 10.32
C ALA A 34 -2.55 9.27 9.48
N GLU A 35 -1.35 9.78 9.17
CA GLU A 35 -1.20 10.93 8.28
C GLU A 35 -1.67 10.60 6.85
N VAL A 36 -1.23 9.46 6.31
CA VAL A 36 -1.58 9.02 4.95
C VAL A 36 -3.08 8.74 4.84
N THR A 37 -3.66 8.03 5.80
CA THR A 37 -5.09 7.68 5.79
C THR A 37 -5.97 8.91 6.00
N GLY A 38 -5.56 9.83 6.89
CA GLY A 38 -6.26 11.08 7.13
C GLY A 38 -6.26 12.03 5.93
N GLN A 39 -5.19 12.08 5.15
CA GLN A 39 -5.13 12.87 3.91
C GLN A 39 -6.04 12.30 2.81
N LEU A 40 -6.17 10.98 2.77
CA LEU A 40 -6.95 10.26 1.76
C LEU A 40 -8.43 10.14 2.15
N ASN A 41 -8.79 10.36 3.41
CA ASN A 41 -10.09 9.94 3.97
C ASN A 41 -10.37 8.43 3.76
N CYS A 42 -9.31 7.63 3.72
CA CYS A 42 -9.38 6.18 3.58
C CYS A 42 -9.78 5.54 4.91
N ASN A 43 -10.80 4.68 4.90
CA ASN A 43 -11.30 4.02 6.09
C ASN A 43 -10.62 2.66 6.30
N THR A 44 -9.57 2.63 7.10
CA THR A 44 -8.80 1.41 7.42
C THR A 44 -9.53 0.42 8.35
N ASN A 45 -10.76 0.71 8.75
CA ASN A 45 -11.53 -0.14 9.66
C ASN A 45 -12.66 -0.89 8.95
N SER A 46 -12.89 -0.64 7.66
CA SER A 46 -13.79 -1.42 6.82
C SER A 46 -13.04 -1.96 5.61
N ASN A 47 -13.61 -2.97 4.96
CA ASN A 47 -13.10 -3.43 3.66
C ASN A 47 -13.53 -2.48 2.52
N ASP A 48 -14.01 -1.27 2.84
CA ASP A 48 -14.38 -0.28 1.84
C ASP A 48 -13.13 0.48 1.44
N GLU A 49 -12.62 0.17 0.26
CA GLU A 49 -11.44 0.81 -0.33
C GLU A 49 -11.75 2.21 -0.89
N GLU A 50 -12.91 2.79 -0.55
CA GLU A 50 -13.30 4.13 -1.00
C GLU A 50 -12.30 5.18 -0.50
N ASN A 51 -11.78 5.96 -1.43
CA ASN A 51 -10.74 6.98 -1.21
C ASN A 51 -9.40 6.41 -0.69
N CYS A 52 -9.16 5.10 -0.79
CA CYS A 52 -7.86 4.51 -0.50
C CYS A 52 -6.94 4.55 -1.74
N ALA A 53 -5.62 4.52 -1.52
CA ALA A 53 -4.62 4.60 -2.56
C ALA A 53 -3.58 3.49 -2.45
N TRP A 54 -2.97 3.14 -3.58
CA TRP A 54 -1.85 2.19 -3.62
C TRP A 54 -0.64 2.69 -2.83
N ILE A 55 -0.11 1.84 -1.94
CA ILE A 55 1.13 2.06 -1.20
C ILE A 55 2.26 1.14 -1.70
N GLY A 56 3.50 1.39 -1.30
CA GLY A 56 4.67 0.66 -1.79
C GLY A 56 4.89 -0.75 -1.25
N MET A 57 3.90 -1.37 -0.60
CA MET A 57 4.03 -2.73 -0.08
C MET A 57 3.82 -3.75 -1.21
N MET A 58 4.77 -4.67 -1.39
CA MET A 58 4.71 -5.71 -2.43
C MET A 58 5.03 -7.08 -1.86
N TYR A 59 4.38 -8.11 -2.41
CA TYR A 59 4.67 -9.52 -2.12
C TYR A 59 5.60 -10.11 -3.18
N ASN A 60 6.78 -10.56 -2.76
CA ASN A 60 7.75 -11.14 -3.69
C ASN A 60 7.52 -12.65 -3.93
N LYS A 61 8.18 -13.19 -4.96
CA LYS A 61 8.19 -14.63 -5.29
C LYS A 61 8.69 -15.55 -4.17
N LYS A 62 9.39 -15.00 -3.16
CA LYS A 62 9.85 -15.73 -1.98
C LYS A 62 8.83 -15.70 -0.84
N LYS A 63 7.58 -15.34 -1.15
CA LYS A 63 6.49 -15.28 -0.17
C LYS A 63 6.73 -14.29 0.96
N LYS A 64 7.40 -13.17 0.65
CA LYS A 64 7.75 -12.13 1.63
C LYS A 64 7.25 -10.76 1.18
N TRP A 65 6.55 -10.11 2.10
CA TRP A 65 6.24 -8.68 2.03
C TRP A 65 7.49 -7.83 2.17
N HIS A 66 7.65 -6.84 1.29
CA HIS A 66 8.70 -5.82 1.34
C HIS A 66 8.21 -4.49 0.77
N TRP A 67 8.86 -3.40 1.15
CA TRP A 67 8.64 -2.10 0.52
C TRP A 67 9.41 -2.01 -0.81
N THR A 68 8.82 -1.37 -1.82
CA THR A 68 9.43 -1.19 -3.15
C THR A 68 10.57 -0.18 -3.16
N ASP A 69 10.64 0.70 -2.17
CA ASP A 69 11.75 1.63 -1.95
C ASP A 69 12.98 0.99 -1.28
N GLY A 70 12.90 -0.30 -0.93
CA GLY A 70 14.00 -1.06 -0.31
C GLY A 70 14.16 -0.83 1.20
N THR A 71 13.28 -0.05 1.82
CA THR A 71 13.30 0.17 3.28
C THR A 71 12.91 -1.08 4.06
N GLU A 72 13.32 -1.13 5.34
CA GLU A 72 13.02 -2.26 6.19
C GLU A 72 11.52 -2.34 6.52
N LYS A 73 10.99 -3.57 6.47
CA LYS A 73 9.61 -3.85 6.90
C LYS A 73 9.53 -3.94 8.43
N ASN A 74 9.52 -2.78 9.08
CA ASN A 74 9.41 -2.64 10.54
C ASN A 74 7.97 -2.35 11.02
N TYR A 75 7.04 -2.08 10.10
CA TYR A 75 5.65 -1.76 10.41
C TYR A 75 4.71 -2.39 9.38
N THR A 76 3.58 -2.89 9.87
CA THR A 76 2.47 -3.39 9.06
C THR A 76 1.16 -3.12 9.79
N ASN A 77 0.13 -2.67 9.07
CA ASN A 77 -1.21 -2.42 9.60
C ASN A 77 -2.23 -3.10 8.68
N TRP A 78 -2.58 -4.33 9.00
CA TRP A 78 -3.49 -5.14 8.20
C TRP A 78 -4.93 -4.93 8.66
N VAL A 79 -5.87 -4.86 7.71
CA VAL A 79 -7.31 -4.82 8.00
C VAL A 79 -7.81 -6.25 8.26
N GLY A 80 -8.55 -6.45 9.36
CA GLY A 80 -9.15 -7.74 9.69
C GLY A 80 -8.14 -8.85 10.00
N GLU A 81 -8.37 -10.04 9.43
CA GLU A 81 -7.50 -11.22 9.57
C GLU A 81 -6.43 -11.31 8.47
N GLU A 82 -6.17 -10.22 7.76
CA GLU A 82 -5.05 -10.16 6.82
C GLU A 82 -3.69 -10.13 7.55
N PRO A 83 -2.62 -10.73 7.00
CA PRO A 83 -2.57 -11.44 5.72
C PRO A 83 -3.13 -12.86 5.88
N SER A 84 -4.29 -13.14 5.28
CA SER A 84 -4.98 -14.41 5.46
C SER A 84 -4.39 -15.46 4.51
N ASN A 85 -3.16 -15.92 4.80
CA ASN A 85 -2.50 -17.06 4.13
C ASN A 85 -2.76 -17.17 2.61
N MET A 86 -2.67 -16.05 1.88
CA MET A 86 -2.82 -16.05 0.41
C MET A 86 -1.55 -16.59 -0.24
N ASP A 87 -1.39 -17.92 -0.15
CA ASP A 87 -0.39 -18.68 -0.87
C ASP A 87 -0.69 -18.74 -2.38
N ASP A 88 -1.79 -18.14 -2.87
CA ASP A 88 -2.24 -18.30 -4.26
C ASP A 88 -2.97 -17.08 -4.89
N ASP A 89 -2.79 -15.84 -4.38
CA ASP A 89 -3.17 -14.65 -5.17
C ASP A 89 -2.04 -13.61 -5.23
N PRO A 90 -1.37 -13.44 -6.39
CA PRO A 90 -0.40 -12.36 -6.59
C PRO A 90 -1.04 -10.95 -6.59
N ARG A 91 -2.34 -10.85 -6.29
CA ARG A 91 -3.11 -9.60 -6.17
C ARG A 91 -3.47 -9.23 -4.73
N THR A 92 -2.77 -9.77 -3.73
CA THR A 92 -2.94 -9.25 -2.36
C THR A 92 -2.34 -7.85 -2.29
N CYS A 93 -3.26 -6.92 -2.32
CA CYS A 93 -3.12 -5.52 -2.58
C CYS A 93 -3.47 -4.84 -1.26
N VAL A 94 -2.50 -4.20 -0.59
CA VAL A 94 -2.79 -3.53 0.69
C VAL A 94 -3.44 -2.20 0.38
N ALA A 95 -4.77 -2.20 0.34
CA ALA A 95 -5.53 -1.04 0.74
C ALA A 95 -5.27 -0.81 2.24
N LEU A 96 -5.15 0.46 2.62
CA LEU A 96 -4.99 0.86 4.01
C LEU A 96 -6.25 0.54 4.82
#